data_AF-A0A917BQT4-F1
#
_entry.id   AF-A0A917BQT4-F1
#
_cell.length_a   1.000
_cell.length_b   1.000
_cell.length_c   1.000
_cell.angle_alpha   90.00
_cell.angle_beta   90.00
_cell.angle_gamma   90.00
#
_symmetry.space_group_name_H-M   'P 1'
#
loop_
_entity.id
_entity.type
_entity.pdbx_description
1 polymer ?
#
loop_
_entity_poly.entity_id
_entity_poly.type
_entity_poly.pdbx_seq_one_letter_code
_entity_poly.pdbx_strand_id
1 'polypeptide(L)'
;MTVSTRRARRLGGIAAALGLTVALAAPASAGLGDPPSRPGEGITWGDGGQVKIKSMHTGNGTCSFIASPNSLGGICVTANGVDGPSITEVLAGDPLPSCWDEKLTDQELEDTNLQHGDGTSWYWHRCLRGIDPETLEIEPGGINFGIGIWPFADDDPDLVFLTPNQQAFVDRFVSRGNVPEPVLLASPNPVPLVNQDVAFYNYGDDQIQVDMSVPGVAMRGKITQMIVYPQGRPGPAVTCPGAGVQAQEGDTPRSLREACWYAYKESSLGRDGDYYDAEIHVKWQVDVLLDGRWQPFHSFTKGAPAMIPVNEVQALVQP
;
A
#
# COMPACT_ATOMS: atom_id res chain seq x y z
N MET A 1 -54.90 -61.91 14.36
CA MET A 1 -54.25 -63.24 14.29
C MET A 1 -52.74 -63.00 14.47
N THR A 2 -52.13 -63.17 15.65
CA THR A 2 -51.48 -64.41 16.15
C THR A 2 -50.57 -65.06 15.08
N VAL A 3 -49.28 -65.42 15.21
CA VAL A 3 -48.30 -65.73 16.28
C VAL A 3 -46.91 -65.72 15.58
N SER A 4 -45.91 -64.94 16.01
CA SER A 4 -44.64 -65.30 16.71
C SER A 4 -43.96 -66.66 16.40
N THR A 5 -42.68 -66.66 15.95
CA THR A 5 -41.53 -67.48 16.44
C THR A 5 -40.29 -67.22 15.54
N ARG A 6 -39.23 -66.51 16.00
CA ARG A 6 -38.02 -66.92 16.77
C ARG A 6 -37.15 -68.05 16.18
N ARG A 7 -35.92 -67.70 15.75
CA ARG A 7 -34.57 -68.14 16.26
C ARG A 7 -33.50 -67.87 15.19
N ALA A 8 -32.57 -66.93 15.42
CA ALA A 8 -31.34 -67.05 16.20
C ALA A 8 -30.18 -67.76 15.45
N ARG A 9 -29.15 -66.97 15.09
CA ARG A 9 -27.74 -67.33 15.32
C ARG A 9 -26.87 -66.07 15.28
N ARG A 10 -26.22 -65.80 16.41
CA ARG A 10 -25.05 -64.92 16.55
C ARG A 10 -23.82 -65.66 16.03
N LEU A 11 -22.90 -64.90 15.45
CA LEU A 11 -21.43 -65.00 15.38
C LEU A 11 -21.08 -63.88 14.38
N GLY A 12 -20.41 -62.79 14.70
CA GLY A 12 -19.22 -62.63 15.53
C GLY A 12 -18.14 -62.10 14.59
N GLY A 13 -17.62 -60.89 14.86
CA GLY A 13 -16.32 -60.49 14.33
C GLY A 13 -16.27 -59.18 13.55
N ILE A 14 -15.55 -58.24 14.19
CA ILE A 14 -14.60 -57.30 13.59
C ILE A 14 -15.18 -55.94 13.16
N ALA A 15 -14.80 -54.97 13.98
CA ALA A 15 -14.87 -53.54 13.78
C ALA A 15 -14.13 -53.09 12.52
N ALA A 16 -14.76 -52.20 11.76
CA ALA A 16 -14.09 -51.16 11.01
C ALA A 16 -15.01 -49.94 11.02
N ALA A 17 -14.87 -49.11 12.05
CA ALA A 17 -15.41 -47.76 12.04
C ALA A 17 -14.59 -46.95 11.02
N LEU A 18 -15.00 -46.98 9.76
CA LEU A 18 -14.57 -45.98 8.78
C LEU A 18 -15.29 -44.69 9.16
N GLY A 19 -14.64 -43.90 10.02
CA GLY A 19 -14.97 -42.51 10.21
C GLY A 19 -14.82 -41.80 8.86
N LEU A 20 -15.94 -41.43 8.25
CA LEU A 20 -15.95 -40.39 7.24
C LEU A 20 -15.63 -39.07 7.95
N THR A 21 -14.35 -38.79 8.16
CA THR A 21 -13.89 -37.42 8.28
C THR A 21 -14.05 -36.80 6.90
N VAL A 22 -15.12 -36.05 6.70
CA VAL A 22 -15.13 -34.99 5.68
C VAL A 22 -14.08 -33.98 6.14
N ALA A 23 -12.83 -34.21 5.73
CA ALA A 23 -11.82 -33.19 5.75
C ALA A 23 -12.33 -32.12 4.78
N LEU A 24 -12.91 -31.06 5.33
CA LEU A 24 -12.94 -29.76 4.66
C LEU A 24 -11.48 -29.42 4.42
N ALA A 25 -10.99 -29.75 3.22
CA ALA A 25 -9.77 -29.16 2.73
C ALA A 25 -10.04 -27.66 2.68
N ALA A 26 -9.57 -26.93 3.70
CA ALA A 26 -9.32 -25.52 3.54
C ALA A 26 -8.48 -25.37 2.26
N PRO A 27 -8.74 -24.39 1.39
CA PRO A 27 -7.79 -24.07 0.35
C PRO A 27 -6.45 -23.87 1.08
N ALA A 28 -5.46 -24.67 0.70
CA ALA A 28 -4.09 -24.37 1.08
C ALA A 28 -3.80 -23.03 0.40
N SER A 29 -4.00 -21.93 1.13
CA SER A 29 -3.26 -20.71 0.90
C SER A 29 -1.81 -21.12 1.08
N ALA A 30 -1.14 -21.38 -0.04
CA ALA A 30 0.29 -21.54 -0.08
C ALA A 30 0.86 -20.30 0.58
N GLY A 31 1.39 -20.45 1.80
CA GLY A 31 2.08 -19.39 2.48
C GLY A 31 3.15 -18.88 1.53
N LEU A 32 3.04 -17.61 1.17
CA LEU A 32 4.04 -16.88 0.43
C LEU A 32 5.38 -17.13 1.14
N GLY A 33 6.34 -17.75 0.46
CA GLY A 33 7.67 -17.88 1.01
C GLY A 33 8.21 -16.48 1.23
N ASP A 34 8.36 -16.09 2.49
CA ASP A 34 8.88 -14.78 2.86
C ASP A 34 10.22 -14.52 2.15
N PRO A 35 10.47 -13.29 1.67
CA PRO A 35 11.81 -12.90 1.23
C PRO A 35 12.83 -13.13 2.36
N PRO A 36 14.12 -13.33 2.03
CA PRO A 36 15.13 -13.69 3.01
C PRO A 36 15.19 -12.68 4.16
N SER A 37 15.09 -13.17 5.40
CA SER A 37 15.22 -12.36 6.61
C SER A 37 16.69 -12.02 6.85
N ARG A 38 17.08 -10.76 6.60
CA ARG A 38 18.41 -10.20 6.93
C ARG A 38 18.33 -9.27 8.16
N PRO A 39 19.46 -9.03 8.88
CA PRO A 39 19.50 -8.09 10.00
C PRO A 39 19.31 -6.65 9.53
N GLY A 40 18.33 -5.96 10.11
CA GLY A 40 17.78 -4.69 9.60
C GLY A 40 16.44 -4.99 8.94
N GLU A 41 15.34 -4.61 9.60
CA GLU A 41 13.99 -4.90 9.10
C GLU A 41 13.75 -4.10 7.81
N GLY A 42 14.02 -4.72 6.66
CA GLY A 42 13.49 -4.22 5.40
C GLY A 42 11.97 -4.24 5.44
N ILE A 43 11.35 -3.35 4.66
CA ILE A 43 9.91 -3.22 4.61
C ILE A 43 9.38 -4.26 3.61
N THR A 44 8.91 -5.39 4.13
CA THR A 44 8.30 -6.47 3.34
C THR A 44 6.80 -6.34 3.26
N TRP A 45 6.24 -6.46 2.05
CA TRP A 45 4.81 -6.38 1.83
C TRP A 45 4.23 -7.80 1.64
N GLY A 46 3.73 -8.40 2.74
CA GLY A 46 2.97 -9.66 2.75
C GLY A 46 1.47 -9.44 3.05
N ASP A 47 0.69 -10.54 3.07
CA ASP A 47 -0.80 -10.66 3.14
C ASP A 47 -1.53 -10.00 4.35
N GLY A 48 -0.96 -8.97 4.97
CA GLY A 48 -1.62 -8.17 6.00
C GLY A 48 -2.66 -7.21 5.42
N GLY A 49 -3.65 -6.78 6.23
CA GLY A 49 -4.72 -5.87 5.80
C GLY A 49 -4.30 -4.47 5.32
N GLN A 50 -2.99 -4.19 5.27
CA GLN A 50 -2.40 -2.96 4.71
C GLN A 50 -2.05 -3.13 3.22
N VAL A 51 -1.85 -4.36 2.75
CA VAL A 51 -1.48 -4.67 1.36
C VAL A 51 -2.54 -5.55 0.75
N LYS A 52 -2.88 -5.29 -0.51
CA LYS A 52 -3.73 -6.18 -1.29
C LYS A 52 -3.11 -6.44 -2.63
N ILE A 53 -2.84 -7.71 -2.89
CA ILE A 53 -2.45 -8.23 -4.20
C ILE A 53 -3.61 -9.09 -4.72
N LYS A 54 -4.02 -8.88 -5.97
CA LYS A 54 -5.07 -9.70 -6.59
C LYS A 54 -4.95 -9.73 -8.11
N SER A 55 -4.94 -10.93 -8.66
CA SER A 55 -5.09 -11.16 -10.10
C SER A 55 -6.57 -11.07 -10.52
N MET A 56 -6.83 -10.41 -11.64
CA MET A 56 -8.14 -10.31 -12.26
C MET A 56 -8.01 -10.50 -13.76
N HIS A 57 -8.93 -11.26 -14.35
CA HIS A 57 -9.03 -11.37 -15.80
C HIS A 57 -9.57 -10.06 -16.37
N THR A 58 -8.94 -9.62 -17.44
CA THR A 58 -9.39 -8.51 -18.27
C THR A 58 -9.76 -9.08 -19.62
N GLY A 59 -10.66 -8.44 -20.38
CA GLY A 59 -11.20 -9.03 -21.62
C GLY A 59 -10.15 -9.59 -22.61
N ASN A 60 -8.92 -9.06 -22.57
CA ASN A 60 -7.81 -9.46 -23.47
C ASN A 60 -6.59 -10.06 -22.73
N GLY A 61 -6.66 -10.34 -21.42
CA GLY A 61 -5.50 -10.84 -20.67
C GLY A 61 -5.74 -11.07 -19.18
N THR A 62 -4.65 -11.16 -18.42
CA THR A 62 -4.71 -11.22 -16.96
C THR A 62 -3.83 -10.13 -16.37
N CYS A 63 -4.39 -9.39 -15.43
CA CYS A 63 -3.68 -8.35 -14.69
C CYS A 63 -3.55 -8.77 -13.23
N SER A 64 -2.37 -8.59 -12.65
CA SER A 64 -2.17 -8.63 -11.20
C SER A 64 -2.01 -7.22 -10.67
N PHE A 65 -2.88 -6.85 -9.73
CA PHE A 65 -2.90 -5.53 -9.12
C PHE A 65 -2.33 -5.59 -7.71
N ILE A 66 -1.63 -4.54 -7.32
CA ILE A 66 -1.12 -4.32 -5.98
C ILE A 66 -1.55 -2.95 -5.46
N ALA A 67 -1.98 -2.91 -4.20
CA ALA A 67 -2.22 -1.69 -3.46
C ALA A 67 -1.64 -1.81 -2.05
N SER A 68 -0.82 -0.85 -1.65
CA SER A 68 -0.17 -0.77 -0.33
C SER A 68 -0.01 0.71 0.09
N PRO A 69 0.37 1.00 1.35
CA PRO A 69 0.62 2.36 1.79
C PRO A 69 1.73 3.10 1.04
N ASN A 70 2.62 2.40 0.33
CA ASN A 70 3.74 3.04 -0.37
C ASN A 70 3.66 2.90 -1.89
N SER A 71 2.82 2.03 -2.42
CA SER A 71 2.75 1.80 -3.87
C SER A 71 1.38 1.29 -4.33
N LEU A 72 0.94 1.80 -5.48
CA LEU A 72 -0.11 1.23 -6.31
C LEU A 72 0.46 0.80 -7.66
N GLY A 73 -0.11 -0.23 -8.25
CA GLY A 73 0.26 -0.60 -9.61
C GLY A 73 -0.14 -2.00 -9.96
N GLY A 74 0.49 -2.53 -10.99
CA GLY A 74 0.24 -3.89 -11.40
C GLY A 74 1.03 -4.29 -12.61
N ILE A 75 0.90 -5.56 -12.94
CA ILE A 75 1.41 -6.14 -14.17
C ILE A 75 0.24 -6.69 -14.96
N CYS A 76 0.12 -6.29 -16.21
CA CYS A 76 -0.83 -6.86 -17.13
C CYS A 76 -0.06 -7.54 -18.26
N VAL A 77 -0.29 -8.84 -18.44
CA VAL A 77 0.23 -9.56 -19.60
C VAL A 77 -0.94 -10.06 -20.42
N THR A 78 -0.84 -9.88 -21.73
CA THR A 78 -1.79 -10.42 -22.70
C THR A 78 -1.14 -11.63 -23.35
N ALA A 79 -1.83 -12.78 -23.32
CA ALA A 79 -1.31 -14.01 -23.93
C ALA A 79 -1.12 -13.87 -25.45
N ASN A 80 -1.87 -12.95 -26.09
CA ASN A 80 -1.74 -12.61 -27.50
C ASN A 80 -1.83 -11.09 -27.64
N GLY A 81 -0.69 -10.46 -27.93
CA GLY A 81 -0.63 -9.01 -28.17
C GLY A 81 -1.52 -8.64 -29.35
N VAL A 82 -2.62 -7.93 -29.10
CA VAL A 82 -3.42 -7.35 -30.19
C VAL A 82 -2.74 -6.09 -30.73
N ASP A 83 -1.93 -5.43 -29.89
CA ASP A 83 -1.12 -4.24 -30.23
C ASP A 83 0.28 -4.29 -29.56
N GLY A 84 1.23 -4.94 -30.22
CA GLY A 84 2.67 -4.88 -29.91
C GLY A 84 3.31 -6.21 -29.48
N PRO A 85 4.63 -6.21 -29.21
CA PRO A 85 5.42 -7.43 -29.06
C PRO A 85 5.00 -8.26 -27.83
N SER A 86 4.99 -9.57 -28.02
CA SER A 86 4.82 -10.63 -27.01
C SER A 86 5.97 -10.65 -25.99
N ILE A 87 5.77 -11.36 -24.86
CA ILE A 87 6.81 -11.54 -23.84
C ILE A 87 8.10 -12.07 -24.47
N THR A 88 8.01 -13.07 -25.35
CA THR A 88 9.14 -13.67 -26.05
C THR A 88 9.88 -12.68 -26.95
N GLU A 89 9.14 -11.84 -27.67
CA GLU A 89 9.75 -10.82 -28.55
C GLU A 89 10.46 -9.73 -27.75
N VAL A 90 9.93 -9.37 -26.57
CA VAL A 90 10.56 -8.35 -25.70
C VAL A 90 11.80 -8.90 -24.99
N LEU A 91 11.73 -10.12 -24.47
CA LEU A 91 12.86 -10.74 -23.76
C LEU A 91 14.00 -11.13 -24.70
N ALA A 92 13.73 -11.35 -26.00
CA ALA A 92 14.74 -11.62 -27.04
C ALA A 92 15.73 -12.75 -26.69
N GLY A 93 15.27 -13.77 -25.95
CA GLY A 93 16.08 -14.92 -25.52
C GLY A 93 16.62 -14.82 -24.09
N ASP A 94 16.47 -13.67 -23.43
CA ASP A 94 16.76 -13.57 -21.99
C ASP A 94 15.71 -14.33 -21.17
N PRO A 95 16.11 -14.94 -20.04
CA PRO A 95 15.15 -15.59 -19.16
C PRO A 95 14.20 -14.55 -18.54
N LEU A 96 12.99 -14.99 -18.21
CA LEU A 96 12.05 -14.17 -17.45
C LEU A 96 12.68 -13.76 -16.11
N PRO A 97 12.69 -12.47 -15.75
CA PRO A 97 13.25 -12.04 -14.47
C PRO A 97 12.38 -12.56 -13.33
N SER A 98 13.00 -13.28 -12.38
CA SER A 98 12.31 -13.84 -11.22
C SER A 98 12.25 -12.83 -10.07
N CYS A 99 13.37 -12.20 -9.74
CA CYS A 99 13.45 -11.04 -8.86
C CYS A 99 14.52 -10.07 -9.36
N TRP A 100 14.42 -8.80 -8.97
CA TRP A 100 15.39 -7.77 -9.30
C TRP A 100 15.33 -6.60 -8.31
N ASP A 101 16.40 -5.81 -8.32
CA ASP A 101 16.62 -4.69 -7.43
C ASP A 101 16.78 -3.39 -8.21
N GLU A 102 16.02 -2.36 -7.81
CA GLU A 102 16.11 -1.01 -8.35
C GLU A 102 16.44 -0.05 -7.22
N LYS A 103 17.54 0.70 -7.33
CA LYS A 103 17.89 1.71 -6.33
C LYS A 103 16.78 2.76 -6.27
N LEU A 104 16.33 3.10 -5.05
CA LEU A 104 15.34 4.16 -4.87
C LEU A 104 15.91 5.48 -5.40
N THR A 105 15.08 6.21 -6.13
CA THR A 105 15.36 7.58 -6.56
C THR A 105 15.23 8.56 -5.39
N ASP A 106 15.77 9.77 -5.54
CA ASP A 106 15.66 10.83 -4.51
C ASP A 106 14.20 11.13 -4.15
N GLN A 107 13.30 11.15 -5.14
CA GLN A 107 11.87 11.34 -4.91
C GLN A 107 11.26 10.19 -4.12
N GLU A 108 11.62 8.94 -4.44
CA GLU A 108 11.10 7.77 -3.72
C GLU A 108 11.60 7.70 -2.28
N LEU A 109 12.83 8.15 -2.03
CA LEU A 109 13.36 8.29 -0.67
C LEU A 109 12.56 9.32 0.13
N GLU A 110 12.23 10.47 -0.47
CA GLU A 110 11.36 11.48 0.14
C GLU A 110 9.95 10.91 0.40
N ASP A 111 9.34 10.26 -0.60
CA ASP A 111 7.98 9.68 -0.53
C ASP A 111 7.85 8.54 0.50
N THR A 112 8.97 7.96 0.94
CA THR A 112 9.04 6.87 1.92
C THR A 112 9.73 7.28 3.23
N ASN A 113 10.14 8.54 3.36
CA ASN A 113 10.92 9.06 4.49
C ASN A 113 12.16 8.20 4.81
N LEU A 114 12.87 7.77 3.77
CA LEU A 114 14.11 7.01 3.86
C LEU A 114 15.29 7.88 3.44
N GLN A 115 16.48 7.54 3.92
CA GLN A 115 17.73 8.18 3.51
C GLN A 115 18.78 7.11 3.27
N HIS A 116 19.56 7.25 2.19
CA HIS A 116 20.74 6.43 2.00
C HIS A 116 21.76 6.67 3.12
N GLY A 117 22.46 5.62 3.52
CA GLY A 117 23.55 5.67 4.49
C GLY A 117 24.92 5.65 3.83
N ASP A 118 25.97 5.81 4.62
CA ASP A 118 27.35 5.70 4.15
C ASP A 118 27.64 4.26 3.68
N GLY A 119 27.75 4.06 2.36
CA GLY A 119 27.99 2.76 1.74
C GLY A 119 26.81 1.79 1.76
N THR A 120 25.60 2.28 2.08
CA THR A 120 24.36 1.50 2.05
C THR A 120 23.27 2.29 1.37
N SER A 121 22.65 1.71 0.35
CA SER A 121 21.54 2.31 -0.38
C SER A 121 20.25 1.54 -0.17
N TRP A 122 19.11 2.20 -0.39
CA TRP A 122 17.79 1.57 -0.36
C TRP A 122 17.39 1.15 -1.77
N TYR A 123 16.85 -0.06 -1.89
CA TYR A 123 16.42 -0.64 -3.15
C TYR A 123 14.99 -1.17 -3.06
N TRP A 124 14.24 -1.00 -4.13
CA TRP A 124 13.05 -1.78 -4.40
C TRP A 124 13.48 -3.19 -4.78
N HIS A 125 13.12 -4.17 -3.95
CA HIS A 125 13.22 -5.58 -4.31
C HIS A 125 11.88 -6.03 -4.87
N ARG A 126 11.87 -6.55 -6.10
CA ARG A 126 10.65 -6.94 -6.81
C ARG A 126 10.77 -8.38 -7.27
N CYS A 127 9.72 -9.15 -7.11
CA CYS A 127 9.67 -10.54 -7.55
C CYS A 127 8.41 -10.81 -8.37
N LEU A 128 8.59 -11.48 -9.50
CA LEU A 128 7.52 -11.89 -10.40
C LEU A 128 7.39 -13.42 -10.39
N ARG A 129 6.16 -13.92 -10.21
CA ARG A 129 5.83 -15.36 -10.24
C ARG A 129 4.49 -15.60 -10.93
N GLY A 130 4.16 -16.86 -11.20
CA GLY A 130 2.89 -17.24 -11.84
C GLY A 130 2.91 -17.13 -13.37
N ILE A 131 4.10 -16.94 -13.94
CA ILE A 131 4.39 -17.13 -15.36
C ILE A 131 5.43 -18.26 -15.40
N ASP A 132 5.12 -19.34 -16.12
CA ASP A 132 6.05 -20.44 -16.31
C ASP A 132 7.27 -19.92 -17.10
N PRO A 133 8.50 -20.04 -16.58
CA PRO A 133 9.68 -19.43 -17.21
C PRO A 133 10.09 -20.12 -18.52
N GLU A 134 9.64 -21.36 -18.78
CA GLU A 134 9.95 -22.12 -19.99
C GLU A 134 8.90 -21.88 -21.08
N THR A 135 7.62 -21.93 -20.71
CA THR A 135 6.50 -21.81 -21.65
C THR A 135 5.98 -20.38 -21.80
N LEU A 136 6.30 -19.51 -20.83
CA LEU A 136 5.78 -18.14 -20.69
C LEU A 136 4.25 -18.07 -20.56
N GLU A 137 3.60 -19.20 -20.28
CA GLU A 137 2.17 -19.27 -20.01
C GLU A 137 1.87 -18.82 -18.58
N ILE A 138 0.72 -18.16 -18.41
CA ILE A 138 0.25 -17.75 -17.08
C ILE A 138 -0.30 -18.98 -16.37
N GLU A 139 0.19 -19.24 -15.17
CA GLU A 139 -0.29 -20.33 -14.34
C GLU A 139 -1.77 -20.14 -13.95
N PRO A 140 -2.53 -21.21 -13.65
CA PRO A 140 -3.92 -21.11 -13.22
C PRO A 140 -4.15 -20.24 -11.97
N GLY A 141 -3.12 -20.10 -11.12
CA GLY A 141 -3.14 -19.21 -9.95
C GLY A 141 -3.01 -17.72 -10.29
N GLY A 142 -2.77 -17.37 -11.56
CA GLY A 142 -2.50 -16.02 -12.02
C GLY A 142 -1.09 -15.55 -11.69
N ILE A 143 -0.81 -14.30 -12.07
CA ILE A 143 0.48 -13.65 -11.83
C ILE A 143 0.53 -13.12 -10.40
N ASN A 144 1.65 -13.35 -9.73
CA ASN A 144 1.93 -12.87 -8.38
C ASN A 144 3.13 -11.92 -8.40
N PHE A 145 2.97 -10.79 -7.72
CA PHE A 145 3.99 -9.73 -7.66
C PHE A 145 4.34 -9.45 -6.20
N GLY A 146 5.57 -9.79 -5.82
CA GLY A 146 6.14 -9.42 -4.53
C GLY A 146 6.92 -8.12 -4.66
N ILE A 147 6.80 -7.24 -3.68
CA ILE A 147 7.58 -6.01 -3.60
C ILE A 147 8.07 -5.83 -2.16
N GLY A 148 9.22 -5.18 -1.99
CA GLY A 148 9.78 -4.78 -0.71
C GLY A 148 10.77 -3.64 -0.89
N ILE A 149 11.08 -2.92 0.19
CA ILE A 149 12.18 -1.94 0.23
C ILE A 149 13.23 -2.45 1.21
N TRP A 150 14.48 -2.58 0.75
CA TRP A 150 15.56 -3.17 1.53
C TRP A 150 16.82 -2.31 1.48
N PRO A 151 17.55 -2.21 2.59
CA PRO A 151 18.88 -1.64 2.58
C PRO A 151 19.87 -2.69 2.07
N PHE A 152 20.68 -2.33 1.08
CA PHE A 152 21.81 -3.14 0.60
C PHE A 152 23.10 -2.33 0.68
N ALA A 153 24.21 -3.01 0.95
CA ALA A 153 25.52 -2.42 0.68
C ALA A 153 25.63 -2.13 -0.83
N ASP A 154 26.30 -1.03 -1.19
CA ASP A 154 26.40 -0.63 -2.60
C ASP A 154 27.12 -1.69 -3.48
N ASP A 155 27.93 -2.55 -2.87
CA ASP A 155 28.64 -3.68 -3.48
C ASP A 155 28.08 -5.06 -3.07
N ASP A 156 26.86 -5.12 -2.53
CA ASP A 156 26.25 -6.38 -2.11
C ASP A 156 26.11 -7.35 -3.31
N PRO A 157 26.70 -8.56 -3.25
CA PRO A 157 26.69 -9.50 -4.36
C PRO A 157 25.30 -10.09 -4.64
N ASP A 158 24.35 -9.90 -3.73
CA ASP A 158 22.98 -10.38 -3.90
C ASP A 158 22.07 -9.39 -4.65
N LEU A 159 22.58 -8.19 -5.01
CA LEU A 159 21.87 -7.25 -5.88
C LEU A 159 21.70 -7.85 -7.28
N VAL A 160 20.46 -7.94 -7.74
CA VAL A 160 20.11 -8.46 -9.06
C VAL A 160 19.65 -7.33 -9.97
N PHE A 161 20.47 -6.99 -10.96
CA PHE A 161 20.11 -6.00 -11.98
C PHE A 161 19.59 -6.66 -13.25
N LEU A 162 18.58 -6.04 -13.86
CA LEU A 162 17.97 -6.50 -15.10
C LEU A 162 18.91 -6.33 -16.29
N THR A 163 18.87 -7.27 -17.23
CA THR A 163 19.43 -7.04 -18.57
C THR A 163 18.60 -5.97 -19.31
N PRO A 164 19.11 -5.36 -20.39
CA PRO A 164 18.34 -4.40 -21.18
C PRO A 164 16.99 -4.94 -21.69
N ASN A 165 16.91 -6.22 -22.09
CA ASN A 165 15.65 -6.81 -22.56
C ASN A 165 14.68 -7.09 -21.40
N GLN A 166 15.20 -7.51 -20.24
CA GLN A 166 14.38 -7.67 -19.05
C GLN A 166 13.86 -6.31 -18.54
N GLN A 167 14.66 -5.25 -18.63
CA GLN A 167 14.20 -3.89 -18.33
C GLN A 167 13.08 -3.48 -19.30
N ALA A 168 13.24 -3.72 -20.60
CA ALA A 168 12.19 -3.45 -21.58
C ALA A 168 10.89 -4.24 -21.31
N PHE A 169 11.00 -5.48 -20.80
CA PHE A 169 9.85 -6.25 -20.34
C PHE A 169 9.15 -5.56 -19.14
N VAL A 170 9.93 -5.16 -18.14
CA VAL A 170 9.41 -4.48 -16.95
C VAL A 170 8.75 -3.16 -17.32
N ASP A 171 9.39 -2.32 -18.12
CA ASP A 171 8.87 -1.01 -18.54
C ASP A 171 7.56 -1.14 -19.35
N ARG A 172 7.42 -2.23 -20.10
CA ARG A 172 6.23 -2.46 -20.93
C ARG A 172 5.05 -2.97 -20.13
N PHE A 173 5.27 -3.89 -19.19
CA PHE A 173 4.19 -4.64 -18.57
C PHE A 173 3.91 -4.24 -17.12
N VAL A 174 4.88 -3.63 -16.43
CA VAL A 174 4.77 -3.25 -15.02
C VAL A 174 4.49 -1.75 -14.91
N SER A 175 3.28 -1.40 -14.51
CA SER A 175 2.89 -0.03 -14.20
C SER A 175 2.96 0.24 -12.70
N ARG A 176 3.43 1.43 -12.31
CA ARG A 176 3.74 1.78 -10.92
C ARG A 176 3.34 3.22 -10.61
N GLY A 177 2.89 3.43 -9.38
CA GLY A 177 2.71 4.75 -8.78
C GLY A 177 3.07 4.69 -7.29
N ASN A 178 3.68 5.75 -6.81
CA ASN A 178 4.02 5.88 -5.40
C ASN A 178 2.86 6.52 -4.65
N VAL A 179 2.63 6.04 -3.43
CA VAL A 179 1.70 6.67 -2.51
C VAL A 179 2.54 7.55 -1.59
N PRO A 180 2.44 8.88 -1.69
CA PRO A 180 3.32 9.78 -0.94
C PRO A 180 3.06 9.69 0.58
N GLU A 181 4.07 10.00 1.40
CA GLU A 181 3.85 10.27 2.83
C GLU A 181 2.92 11.49 2.99
N PRO A 182 1.96 11.47 3.93
CA PRO A 182 1.16 12.64 4.20
C PRO A 182 2.00 13.74 4.87
N VAL A 183 1.83 14.98 4.44
CA VAL A 183 2.51 16.15 5.02
C VAL A 183 1.49 17.05 5.69
N LEU A 184 1.53 17.15 7.01
CA LEU A 184 0.60 17.99 7.77
C LEU A 184 1.03 19.45 7.73
N LEU A 185 0.14 20.33 7.25
CA LEU A 185 0.31 21.78 7.36
C LEU A 185 -0.88 22.43 8.06
N ALA A 186 -0.62 23.56 8.73
CA ALA A 186 -1.62 24.40 9.36
C ALA A 186 -1.90 25.66 8.51
N SER A 187 -3.14 26.12 8.53
CA SER A 187 -3.61 27.31 7.80
C SER A 187 -4.70 28.04 8.61
N PRO A 188 -4.95 29.34 8.35
CA PRO A 188 -4.20 30.22 7.44
C PRO A 188 -2.80 30.59 7.96
N ASN A 189 -2.54 30.39 9.26
CA ASN A 189 -1.25 30.65 9.87
C ASN A 189 -0.45 29.33 10.04
N PRO A 190 0.73 29.19 9.39
CA PRO A 190 1.56 27.98 9.51
C PRO A 190 2.19 27.83 10.90
N VAL A 191 2.23 28.90 11.70
CA VAL A 191 2.66 28.90 13.11
C VAL A 191 1.48 29.38 13.96
N PRO A 192 0.57 28.46 14.36
CA PRO A 192 -0.64 28.81 15.08
C PRO A 192 -0.37 29.67 16.33
N LEU A 193 -1.33 30.53 16.66
CA LEU A 193 -1.34 31.26 17.92
C LEU A 193 -2.24 30.56 18.94
N VAL A 194 -1.89 30.68 20.22
CA VAL A 194 -2.74 30.24 21.32
C VAL A 194 -4.14 30.85 21.21
N ASN A 195 -5.17 30.02 21.33
CA ASN A 195 -6.59 30.32 21.20
C ASN A 195 -7.03 30.83 19.81
N GLN A 196 -6.19 30.70 18.79
CA GLN A 196 -6.57 30.93 17.39
C GLN A 196 -7.02 29.62 16.74
N ASP A 197 -8.17 29.65 16.06
CA ASP A 197 -8.60 28.53 15.21
C ASP A 197 -7.66 28.39 14.01
N VAL A 198 -7.15 27.17 13.80
CA VAL A 198 -6.37 26.78 12.62
C VAL A 198 -6.97 25.54 11.99
N ALA A 199 -6.94 25.48 10.67
CA ALA A 199 -7.33 24.31 9.89
C ALA A 199 -6.10 23.54 9.42
N PHE A 200 -6.13 22.23 9.62
CA PHE A 200 -5.12 21.32 9.09
C PHE A 200 -5.50 20.78 7.71
N TYR A 201 -4.50 20.55 6.87
CA TYR A 201 -4.62 19.91 5.57
C TYR A 201 -3.36 19.09 5.25
N ASN A 202 -3.52 18.10 4.38
CA ASN A 202 -2.42 17.36 3.78
C ASN A 202 -1.87 18.15 2.59
N TYR A 203 -0.56 18.42 2.61
CA TYR A 203 0.17 18.96 1.46
C TYR A 203 0.70 17.83 0.59
N GLY A 204 0.63 18.00 -0.73
CA GLY A 204 0.99 16.98 -1.72
C GLY A 204 -0.23 16.35 -2.39
N ASP A 205 -0.01 15.26 -3.13
CA ASP A 205 -1.04 14.61 -3.93
C ASP A 205 -2.08 13.90 -3.04
N ASP A 206 -3.36 14.26 -3.22
CA ASP A 206 -4.50 13.61 -2.55
C ASP A 206 -5.20 12.55 -3.43
N GLN A 207 -4.75 12.44 -4.68
CA GLN A 207 -5.18 11.45 -5.64
C GLN A 207 -4.00 11.03 -6.51
N ILE A 208 -3.92 9.74 -6.79
CA ILE A 208 -2.97 9.15 -7.72
C ILE A 208 -3.70 8.28 -8.74
N GLN A 209 -3.19 8.21 -9.96
CA GLN A 209 -3.70 7.32 -11.00
C GLN A 209 -2.52 6.62 -11.69
N VAL A 210 -2.68 5.31 -11.92
CA VAL A 210 -1.69 4.47 -12.58
C VAL A 210 -2.40 3.75 -13.71
N ASP A 211 -2.08 4.10 -14.95
CA ASP A 211 -2.60 3.41 -16.12
C ASP A 211 -1.81 2.12 -16.34
N MET A 212 -2.52 1.02 -16.60
CA MET A 212 -1.87 -0.26 -16.89
C MET A 212 -1.51 -0.34 -18.38
N SER A 213 -0.64 -1.29 -18.72
CA SER A 213 -0.26 -1.57 -20.12
C SER A 213 -1.43 -1.98 -21.03
N VAL A 214 -2.56 -2.40 -20.45
CA VAL A 214 -3.79 -2.75 -21.17
C VAL A 214 -4.74 -1.55 -21.21
N PRO A 215 -5.18 -1.09 -22.40
CA PRO A 215 -6.12 0.02 -22.52
C PRO A 215 -7.42 -0.21 -21.75
N GLY A 216 -7.91 0.83 -21.07
CA GLY A 216 -9.12 0.75 -20.26
C GLY A 216 -8.95 0.03 -18.92
N VAL A 217 -7.70 -0.29 -18.54
CA VAL A 217 -7.34 -0.81 -17.23
C VAL A 217 -6.45 0.20 -16.51
N ALA A 218 -6.85 0.58 -15.30
CA ALA A 218 -6.10 1.55 -14.48
C ALA A 218 -6.36 1.32 -13.00
N MET A 219 -5.50 1.85 -12.14
CA MET A 219 -5.75 1.99 -10.73
C MET A 219 -5.81 3.47 -10.36
N ARG A 220 -6.60 3.80 -9.34
CA ARG A 220 -6.54 5.10 -8.69
C ARG A 220 -6.58 4.96 -7.19
N GLY A 221 -5.83 5.81 -6.50
CA GLY A 221 -5.92 6.01 -5.06
C GLY A 221 -6.47 7.40 -4.79
N LYS A 222 -7.32 7.56 -3.79
CA LYS A 222 -7.76 8.87 -3.30
C LYS A 222 -7.84 8.90 -1.78
N ILE A 223 -7.40 10.00 -1.16
CA ILE A 223 -7.64 10.25 0.26
C ILE A 223 -9.14 10.53 0.48
N THR A 224 -9.76 9.74 1.36
CA THR A 224 -11.18 9.84 1.69
C THR A 224 -11.43 10.45 3.06
N GLN A 225 -10.45 10.43 3.94
CA GLN A 225 -10.54 10.92 5.31
C GLN A 225 -9.16 11.26 5.82
N MET A 226 -9.07 12.31 6.64
CA MET A 226 -7.87 12.69 7.38
C MET A 226 -8.20 12.78 8.88
N ILE A 227 -7.28 12.25 9.69
CA ILE A 227 -7.29 12.34 11.14
C ILE A 227 -5.98 13.03 11.56
N VAL A 228 -6.09 14.06 12.39
CA VAL A 228 -4.94 14.80 12.92
C VAL A 228 -4.94 14.68 14.44
N TYR A 229 -3.77 14.43 15.02
CA TYR A 229 -3.51 14.55 16.46
C TYR A 229 -2.63 15.78 16.65
N PRO A 230 -3.19 16.98 16.87
CA PRO A 230 -2.42 18.23 16.85
C PRO A 230 -1.36 18.32 17.96
N GLN A 231 -1.55 17.57 19.06
CA GLN A 231 -0.63 17.55 20.20
C GLN A 231 0.08 16.19 20.38
N GLY A 232 0.00 15.30 19.39
CA GLY A 232 0.45 13.92 19.51
C GLY A 232 -0.46 13.08 20.40
N ARG A 233 -0.09 11.81 20.62
CA ARG A 233 -0.84 10.88 21.48
C ARG A 233 -0.34 10.91 22.93
N PRO A 234 -1.23 10.76 23.94
CA PRO A 234 -2.68 10.48 23.86
C PRO A 234 -3.58 11.73 23.79
N GLY A 235 -3.21 12.76 23.01
CA GLY A 235 -3.94 14.02 22.88
C GLY A 235 -5.24 13.96 22.06
N PRO A 236 -5.91 15.12 21.88
CA PRO A 236 -7.15 15.20 21.11
C PRO A 236 -6.92 14.88 19.63
N ALA A 237 -7.93 14.30 19.00
CA ALA A 237 -7.95 14.03 17.57
C ALA A 237 -9.01 14.91 16.87
N VAL A 238 -8.66 15.39 15.68
CA VAL A 238 -9.57 16.08 14.75
C VAL A 238 -9.74 15.18 13.53
N THR A 239 -10.95 15.09 12.99
CA THR A 239 -11.25 14.26 11.82
C THR A 239 -12.01 15.09 10.80
N CYS A 240 -11.57 15.08 9.55
CA CYS A 240 -12.22 15.76 8.43
C CYS A 240 -12.30 14.86 7.19
N PRO A 241 -13.24 15.13 6.26
CA PRO A 241 -13.31 14.43 4.99
C PRO A 241 -12.11 14.76 4.09
N GLY A 242 -11.77 13.81 3.22
CA GLY A 242 -10.70 13.99 2.23
C GLY A 242 -9.34 14.29 2.86
N ALA A 243 -8.55 15.11 2.18
CA ALA A 243 -7.21 15.55 2.58
C ALA A 243 -7.20 16.78 3.51
N GLY A 244 -8.36 17.21 4.01
CA GLY A 244 -8.51 18.53 4.67
C GLY A 244 -8.60 19.67 3.67
N VAL A 245 -8.75 20.90 4.18
CA VAL A 245 -8.89 22.11 3.38
C VAL A 245 -7.97 23.18 3.92
N GLN A 246 -7.22 23.82 3.01
CA GLN A 246 -6.39 24.98 3.34
C GLN A 246 -7.31 26.21 3.56
N ALA A 247 -7.46 26.62 4.81
CA ALA A 247 -8.24 27.79 5.18
C ALA A 247 -7.54 29.09 4.76
N GLN A 248 -8.33 30.07 4.36
CA GLN A 248 -7.87 31.42 4.03
C GLN A 248 -8.03 32.37 5.22
N GLU A 249 -7.43 33.55 5.14
CA GLU A 249 -7.65 34.58 6.15
C GLU A 249 -9.13 34.97 6.22
N GLY A 250 -9.68 34.97 7.44
CA GLY A 250 -11.10 35.24 7.69
C GLY A 250 -12.02 34.00 7.66
N ASP A 251 -11.52 32.84 7.24
CA ASP A 251 -12.25 31.58 7.39
C ASP A 251 -12.40 31.21 8.86
N THR A 252 -13.51 30.56 9.18
CA THR A 252 -13.88 30.13 10.53
C THR A 252 -14.44 28.71 10.51
N PRO A 253 -14.48 28.02 11.66
CA PRO A 253 -15.19 26.74 11.78
C PRO A 253 -16.65 26.78 11.32
N ARG A 254 -17.27 27.97 11.32
CA ARG A 254 -18.65 28.15 10.88
C ARG A 254 -18.78 28.31 9.36
N SER A 255 -17.84 29.02 8.71
CA SER A 255 -17.86 29.28 7.26
C SER A 255 -17.31 28.11 6.45
N LEU A 256 -16.33 27.38 6.97
CA LEU A 256 -15.65 26.27 6.31
C LEU A 256 -15.75 25.00 7.16
N ARG A 257 -16.91 24.35 7.16
CA ARG A 257 -17.26 23.29 8.14
C ARG A 257 -16.53 21.96 7.91
N GLU A 258 -16.01 21.76 6.71
CA GLU A 258 -15.31 20.56 6.30
C GLU A 258 -13.82 20.57 6.67
N ALA A 259 -13.27 21.71 7.10
CA ALA A 259 -11.86 21.80 7.48
C ALA A 259 -11.59 21.10 8.83
N CYS A 260 -10.36 20.59 8.99
CA CYS A 260 -9.88 20.03 10.25
C CYS A 260 -9.50 21.15 11.23
N TRP A 261 -10.50 21.80 11.83
CA TRP A 261 -10.29 22.91 12.77
C TRP A 261 -9.79 22.46 14.15
N TYR A 262 -8.86 23.24 14.71
CA TYR A 262 -8.34 23.08 16.06
C TYR A 262 -7.87 24.42 16.64
N ALA A 263 -7.92 24.58 17.96
CA ALA A 263 -7.33 25.72 18.65
C ALA A 263 -6.44 25.22 19.81
N TYR A 264 -5.16 25.60 19.78
CA TYR A 264 -4.22 25.28 20.85
C TYR A 264 -4.51 26.15 22.07
N LYS A 265 -4.51 25.55 23.26
CA LYS A 265 -4.77 26.26 24.52
C LYS A 265 -3.51 26.79 25.20
N GLU A 266 -2.36 26.28 24.80
CA GLU A 266 -1.06 26.55 25.41
C GLU A 266 -0.02 26.74 24.30
N SER A 267 1.02 27.48 24.62
CA SER A 267 2.20 27.64 23.75
C SER A 267 3.01 26.34 23.71
N SER A 268 3.77 26.14 22.63
CA SER A 268 4.77 25.08 22.60
C SER A 268 6.10 25.46 23.27
N LEU A 269 6.27 26.73 23.67
CA LEU A 269 7.48 27.22 24.32
C LEU A 269 7.75 26.47 25.64
N GLY A 270 8.98 25.97 25.80
CA GLY A 270 9.41 25.19 26.95
C GLY A 270 9.14 23.68 26.85
N ARG A 271 8.60 23.22 25.71
CA ARG A 271 8.59 21.80 25.33
C ARG A 271 9.94 21.41 24.71
N ASP A 272 10.18 20.12 24.58
CA ASP A 272 11.34 19.65 23.83
C ASP A 272 11.24 20.13 22.37
N GLY A 273 12.28 20.80 21.88
CA GLY A 273 12.29 21.42 20.56
C GLY A 273 11.35 22.62 20.34
N ASP A 274 10.61 23.08 21.36
CA ASP A 274 9.63 24.17 21.28
C ASP A 274 8.49 23.95 20.26
N TYR A 275 8.05 22.71 20.05
CA TYR A 275 6.90 22.35 19.19
C TYR A 275 5.97 21.29 19.84
N TYR A 276 4.82 21.04 19.20
CA TYR A 276 3.99 19.86 19.46
C TYR A 276 4.34 18.73 18.48
N ASP A 277 4.54 17.52 19.00
CA ASP A 277 4.70 16.26 18.25
C ASP A 277 3.38 15.82 17.59
N ALA A 278 2.91 16.57 16.60
CA ALA A 278 1.65 16.27 15.92
C ALA A 278 1.75 14.99 15.07
N GLU A 279 0.61 14.39 14.76
CA GLU A 279 0.51 13.26 13.83
C GLU A 279 -0.61 13.51 12.81
N ILE A 280 -0.37 13.13 11.55
CA ILE A 280 -1.38 13.05 10.50
C ILE A 280 -1.59 11.60 10.11
N HIS A 281 -2.85 11.20 9.90
CA HIS A 281 -3.25 9.89 9.42
C HIS A 281 -4.29 10.07 8.30
N VAL A 282 -3.97 9.66 7.08
CA VAL A 282 -4.84 9.75 5.91
C VAL A 282 -5.32 8.37 5.48
N LYS A 283 -6.62 8.24 5.22
CA LYS A 283 -7.24 7.02 4.73
C LYS A 283 -7.36 7.06 3.21
N TRP A 284 -6.68 6.15 2.55
CA TRP A 284 -6.75 5.96 1.10
C TRP A 284 -7.84 4.95 0.74
N GLN A 285 -8.61 5.28 -0.29
CA GLN A 285 -9.47 4.36 -1.02
C GLN A 285 -8.86 4.11 -2.38
N VAL A 286 -8.65 2.84 -2.71
CA VAL A 286 -8.09 2.42 -3.98
C VAL A 286 -9.17 1.72 -4.79
N ASP A 287 -9.34 2.18 -6.03
CA ASP A 287 -10.25 1.59 -7.00
C ASP A 287 -9.44 1.09 -8.21
N VAL A 288 -9.98 0.09 -8.89
CA VAL A 288 -9.48 -0.39 -10.18
C VAL A 288 -10.53 -0.12 -11.25
N LEU A 289 -10.10 0.33 -12.43
CA LEU A 289 -10.91 0.45 -13.63
C LEU A 289 -10.81 -0.87 -14.40
N LEU A 290 -11.94 -1.57 -14.52
CA LEU A 290 -12.09 -2.76 -15.37
C LEU A 290 -13.38 -2.63 -16.17
N ASP A 291 -13.34 -3.03 -17.44
CA ASP A 291 -14.49 -3.00 -18.35
C ASP A 291 -15.22 -1.64 -18.37
N GLY A 292 -14.45 -0.55 -18.29
CA GLY A 292 -14.95 0.82 -18.27
C GLY A 292 -15.63 1.25 -16.97
N ARG A 293 -15.50 0.48 -15.88
CA ARG A 293 -16.10 0.79 -14.56
C ARG A 293 -15.06 0.78 -13.45
N TRP A 294 -15.09 1.84 -12.64
CA TRP A 294 -14.33 1.88 -11.38
C TRP A 294 -15.02 1.02 -10.33
N GLN A 295 -14.25 0.15 -9.69
CA GLN A 295 -14.72 -0.69 -8.59
C GLN A 295 -13.76 -0.63 -7.39
N PRO A 296 -14.26 -0.68 -6.15
CA PRO A 296 -13.43 -0.72 -4.96
C PRO A 296 -12.45 -1.91 -4.99
N PHE A 297 -11.17 -1.60 -4.82
CA PHE A 297 -10.11 -2.60 -4.76
C PHE A 297 -9.63 -2.79 -3.32
N HIS A 298 -9.15 -1.73 -2.67
CA HIS A 298 -8.59 -1.79 -1.31
C HIS A 298 -8.76 -0.45 -0.58
N SER A 299 -8.45 -0.43 0.71
CA SER A 299 -8.33 0.78 1.50
C SER A 299 -7.33 0.56 2.62
N PHE A 300 -6.50 1.56 2.90
CA PHE A 300 -5.50 1.52 3.97
C PHE A 300 -5.36 2.91 4.59
N THR A 301 -4.62 2.99 5.70
CA THR A 301 -4.30 4.26 6.36
C THR A 301 -2.79 4.43 6.39
N LYS A 302 -2.33 5.61 5.98
CA LYS A 302 -0.93 6.03 6.05
C LYS A 302 -0.82 7.20 7.02
N GLY A 303 0.25 7.29 7.79
CA GLY A 303 0.43 8.38 8.72
C GLY A 303 1.88 8.78 8.88
N ALA A 304 2.08 10.03 9.23
CA ALA A 304 3.40 10.64 9.40
C ALA A 304 3.42 11.56 10.64
N PRO A 305 4.57 11.69 11.30
CA PRO A 305 4.76 12.71 12.34
C PRO A 305 4.85 14.11 11.71
N ALA A 306 4.56 15.13 12.50
CA ALA A 306 4.71 16.53 12.13
C ALA A 306 5.08 17.38 13.35
N MET A 307 5.84 18.44 13.14
CA MET A 307 6.23 19.37 14.21
C MET A 307 5.44 20.67 14.03
N ILE A 308 4.59 21.01 15.01
CA ILE A 308 3.78 22.24 14.96
C ILE A 308 4.24 23.20 16.06
N PRO A 309 5.01 24.25 15.73
CA PRO A 309 5.31 25.32 16.67
C PRO A 309 4.05 26.16 16.92
N VAL A 310 3.79 26.51 18.17
CA VAL A 310 2.62 27.31 18.58
C VAL A 310 3.09 28.45 19.46
N ASN A 311 2.80 29.67 19.02
CA ASN A 311 3.22 30.88 19.71
C ASN A 311 2.10 31.47 20.56
N GLU A 312 2.48 32.21 21.60
CA GLU A 312 1.57 33.07 22.36
C GLU A 312 1.87 34.53 22.02
N VAL A 313 0.83 35.30 21.67
CA VAL A 313 0.98 36.75 21.54
C VAL A 313 0.95 37.36 22.94
N GLN A 314 2.12 37.77 23.43
CA GLN A 314 2.18 38.63 24.60
C GLN A 314 1.95 40.07 24.16
N ALA A 315 0.74 40.58 24.36
CA ALA A 315 0.53 42.01 24.28
C ALA A 315 1.34 42.67 25.41
N LEU A 316 2.37 43.43 25.05
CA LEU A 316 3.03 44.36 25.97
C LEU A 316 1.99 45.38 26.43
N VAL A 317 1.48 45.20 27.64
CA VAL A 317 0.71 46.24 28.32
C VAL A 317 1.71 47.33 28.70
N GLN A 318 1.75 48.42 27.94
CA GLN A 318 2.43 49.63 28.38
C GLN A 318 1.72 50.15 29.66
N PRO A 319 2.45 50.38 30.77
CA PRO A 319 1.88 50.92 31.99
C PRO A 319 1.32 52.34 31.83
#